data_AF-A0A537JJ73-F1
#
_entry.id   AF-A0A537JJ73-F1
#
_cell.length_a   1.000
_cell.length_b   1.000
_cell.length_c   1.000
_cell.angle_alpha   90.00
_cell.angle_beta   90.00
_cell.angle_gamma   90.00
#
_symmetry.space_group_name_H-M   'P 1'
#
loop_
_entity.id
_entity.type
_entity.pdbx_description
1 polymer ?
#
loop_
_entity_poly.entity_id
_entity_poly.type
_entity_poly.pdbx_seq_one_letter_code
_entity_poly.pdbx_strand_id
1 'polypeptide(L)'
;MESRIRNLAVTGTTTAATLMDYKGYKELKCYIEARSLRIFVSELTKRFSAHEKFLLTAQIIDSSRSVTRNMAEGYGRYTFSDTRNFFIIARGSVTETMEHLATAFDENYNTEEELTTGERKCELVFKLTNGYIAYLDKSHEIKLLASQKPNSKTPNPNS
;
A
#
# COMPACT_ATOMS: atom_id res chain seq x y z
N MET A 1 -50.40 48.96 0.96
CA MET A 1 -48.95 49.26 1.08
C MET A 1 -48.19 47.94 0.95
N GLU A 2 -48.43 47.18 -0.11
CA GLU A 2 -47.77 47.30 -1.42
C GLU A 2 -46.24 47.10 -1.35
N SER A 3 -45.84 45.87 -1.72
CA SER A 3 -44.80 45.51 -2.70
C SER A 3 -43.45 46.25 -2.72
N ARG A 4 -42.39 45.48 -2.45
CA ARG A 4 -41.06 45.52 -3.12
C ARG A 4 -40.35 44.20 -2.80
N ILE A 5 -40.53 43.13 -3.57
CA ILE A 5 -39.89 42.81 -4.85
C ILE A 5 -38.35 42.87 -4.82
N ARG A 6 -37.77 41.67 -5.06
CA ARG A 6 -36.52 41.29 -5.75
C ARG A 6 -35.26 40.93 -4.94
N ASN A 7 -34.97 39.62 -5.02
CA ASN A 7 -33.71 38.99 -5.41
C ASN A 7 -32.46 39.21 -4.55
N LEU A 8 -32.06 38.14 -3.85
CA LEU A 8 -30.74 37.56 -4.02
C LEU A 8 -30.76 36.10 -3.57
N ALA A 9 -30.91 35.21 -4.55
CA ALA A 9 -30.40 33.87 -4.44
C ALA A 9 -28.87 33.97 -4.28
N VAL A 10 -28.37 33.76 -3.07
CA VAL A 10 -26.96 33.48 -2.84
C VAL A 10 -26.85 31.99 -2.54
N THR A 11 -26.55 31.29 -3.63
CA THR A 11 -25.97 29.96 -3.69
C THR A 11 -24.91 29.74 -2.61
N GLY A 12 -25.03 28.64 -1.87
CA GLY A 12 -24.03 28.24 -0.87
C GLY A 12 -24.20 26.82 -0.36
N THR A 13 -24.68 25.88 -1.19
CA THR A 13 -24.54 24.45 -0.91
C THR A 13 -23.09 24.02 -1.19
N THR A 14 -22.19 24.38 -0.29
CA THR A 14 -20.80 23.88 -0.29
C THR A 14 -20.35 23.61 1.13
N THR A 15 -20.95 22.58 1.76
CA THR A 15 -20.46 22.10 3.05
C THR A 15 -20.48 20.57 3.20
N ALA A 16 -20.95 19.83 2.19
CA ALA A 16 -20.92 18.36 2.20
C ALA A 16 -19.91 17.75 1.19
N ALA A 17 -19.57 18.46 0.11
CA ALA A 17 -18.64 17.97 -0.92
C ALA A 17 -17.15 18.13 -0.58
N THR A 18 -16.84 18.80 0.54
CA THR A 18 -15.46 19.01 1.04
C THR A 18 -15.19 18.17 2.29
N LEU A 19 -15.96 17.11 2.54
CA LEU A 19 -15.47 15.98 3.32
C LEU A 19 -14.47 15.25 2.43
N MET A 20 -13.23 15.70 2.53
CA MET A 20 -12.01 15.18 1.92
C MET A 20 -12.15 13.73 1.44
N ASP A 21 -12.08 13.52 0.12
CA ASP A 21 -11.87 12.22 -0.50
C ASP A 21 -10.49 11.72 -0.06
N TYR A 22 -10.42 11.17 1.15
CA TYR A 22 -9.19 10.66 1.74
C TYR A 22 -8.82 9.36 1.04
N LYS A 23 -8.06 9.52 -0.03
CA LYS A 23 -7.43 8.47 -0.82
C LYS A 23 -6.18 7.98 -0.09
N GLY A 24 -6.38 7.32 1.04
CA GLY A 24 -5.30 6.79 1.89
C GLY A 24 -4.54 5.62 1.24
N TYR A 25 -3.79 4.88 2.05
CA TYR A 25 -3.03 3.69 1.60
C TYR A 25 -3.85 2.66 0.80
N LYS A 26 -5.18 2.65 0.98
CA LYS A 26 -6.11 1.76 0.29
C LYS A 26 -6.15 1.96 -1.24
N GLU A 27 -5.70 3.10 -1.74
CA GLU A 27 -5.61 3.38 -3.18
C GLU A 27 -4.25 3.03 -3.80
N LEU A 28 -3.25 2.69 -2.97
CA LEU A 28 -1.96 2.26 -3.50
C LEU A 28 -2.15 0.97 -4.28
N LYS A 29 -1.69 0.94 -5.53
CA LYS A 29 -1.77 -0.26 -6.38
C LYS A 29 -1.14 -1.49 -5.70
N CYS A 30 0.00 -1.32 -5.04
CA CYS A 30 0.63 -2.41 -4.28
C CYS A 30 -0.27 -2.94 -3.15
N TYR A 31 -1.02 -2.07 -2.46
CA TYR A 31 -1.93 -2.48 -1.40
C TYR A 31 -3.18 -3.19 -1.95
N ILE A 32 -3.75 -2.69 -3.04
CA ILE A 32 -4.91 -3.31 -3.70
C ILE A 32 -4.58 -4.75 -4.10
N GLU A 33 -3.43 -4.96 -4.74
CA GLU A 33 -2.99 -6.30 -5.13
C GLU A 33 -2.57 -7.15 -3.93
N ALA A 34 -1.93 -6.58 -2.91
CA ALA A 34 -1.62 -7.30 -1.68
C ALA A 34 -2.89 -7.78 -0.94
N ARG A 35 -3.96 -6.98 -0.99
CA ARG A 35 -5.26 -7.37 -0.45
C ARG A 35 -5.89 -8.50 -1.28
N SER A 36 -5.76 -8.47 -2.59
CA SER A 36 -6.17 -9.56 -3.48
C SER A 36 -5.42 -10.86 -3.15
N LEU A 37 -4.09 -10.77 -2.95
CA LEU A 37 -3.25 -11.89 -2.54
C LEU A 37 -3.68 -12.51 -1.20
N ARG A 38 -3.84 -11.71 -0.14
CA ARG A 38 -4.22 -12.29 1.17
C ARG A 38 -5.62 -12.91 1.18
N ILE A 39 -6.55 -12.42 0.35
CA ILE A 39 -7.88 -13.03 0.18
C ILE A 39 -7.73 -14.38 -0.50
N PHE A 40 -6.97 -14.44 -1.60
CA PHE A 40 -6.67 -15.69 -2.28
C PHE A 40 -6.07 -16.73 -1.33
N VAL A 41 -5.05 -16.36 -0.55
CA VAL A 41 -4.42 -17.24 0.46
C VAL A 41 -5.44 -17.71 1.51
N SER A 42 -6.28 -16.80 2.00
CA SER A 42 -7.30 -17.13 2.99
C SER A 42 -8.38 -18.08 2.47
N GLU A 43 -8.69 -18.05 1.17
CA GLU A 43 -9.65 -18.99 0.56
C GLU A 43 -8.97 -20.33 0.23
N LEU A 44 -7.74 -20.29 -0.30
CA LEU A 44 -6.92 -21.46 -0.60
C LEU A 44 -6.79 -22.38 0.61
N THR A 45 -6.43 -21.80 1.75
CA THR A 45 -6.17 -22.52 3.01
C THR A 45 -7.41 -23.13 3.66
N LYS A 46 -8.65 -22.73 3.30
CA LYS A 46 -9.86 -23.37 3.84
C LYS A 46 -10.02 -24.84 3.44
N ARG A 47 -9.37 -25.26 2.36
CA ARG A 47 -9.42 -26.64 1.84
C ARG A 47 -8.34 -27.54 2.42
N PHE A 48 -7.46 -26.98 3.27
CA PHE A 48 -6.39 -27.73 3.91
C PHE A 48 -7.02 -28.63 5.00
N SER A 49 -6.94 -29.96 4.84
CA SER A 49 -7.38 -30.96 5.85
C SER A 49 -6.74 -30.81 7.25
N ALA A 50 -7.47 -31.19 8.30
CA ALA A 50 -7.19 -30.77 9.67
C ALA A 50 -5.96 -31.40 10.38
N HIS A 51 -5.38 -32.50 9.89
CA HIS A 51 -4.60 -33.38 10.78
C HIS A 51 -3.09 -33.08 10.92
N GLU A 52 -2.48 -32.30 10.02
CA GLU A 52 -1.07 -31.82 10.12
C GLU A 52 -0.87 -30.34 9.72
N LYS A 53 -1.95 -29.66 9.29
CA LYS A 53 -1.88 -28.40 8.52
C LYS A 53 -1.91 -27.11 9.36
N PHE A 54 -2.07 -27.22 10.68
CA PHE A 54 -2.27 -26.02 11.52
C PHE A 54 -1.09 -25.04 11.47
N LEU A 55 0.14 -25.55 11.41
CA LEU A 55 1.33 -24.70 11.39
C LEU A 55 1.49 -23.96 10.05
N LEU A 56 1.47 -24.68 8.92
CA LEU A 56 1.64 -24.06 7.61
C LEU A 56 0.48 -23.12 7.25
N THR A 57 -0.77 -23.51 7.57
CA THR A 57 -1.93 -22.63 7.37
C THR A 57 -1.81 -21.34 8.18
N ALA A 58 -1.36 -21.41 9.44
CA ALA A 58 -1.16 -20.22 10.24
C ALA A 58 -0.04 -19.33 9.67
N GLN A 59 1.08 -19.93 9.26
CA GLN A 59 2.23 -19.23 8.70
C GLN A 59 1.90 -18.50 7.39
N ILE A 60 1.28 -19.17 6.42
CA ILE A 60 0.93 -18.56 5.13
C ILE A 60 -0.13 -17.46 5.28
N ILE A 61 -1.08 -17.63 6.20
CA ILE A 61 -2.08 -16.60 6.50
C ILE A 61 -1.41 -15.39 7.15
N ASP A 62 -0.51 -15.59 8.12
CA ASP A 62 0.14 -14.47 8.79
C ASP A 62 1.11 -13.72 7.87
N SER A 63 1.93 -14.43 7.09
CA SER A 63 2.84 -13.83 6.11
C SER A 63 2.07 -12.98 5.10
N SER A 64 0.96 -13.49 4.54
CA SER A 64 0.15 -12.75 3.56
C SER A 64 -0.56 -11.53 4.17
N ARG A 65 -1.03 -11.63 5.43
CA ARG A 65 -1.62 -10.50 6.17
C ARG A 65 -0.56 -9.46 6.53
N SER A 66 0.64 -9.89 6.89
CA SER A 66 1.79 -9.05 7.22
C SER A 66 2.11 -8.06 6.10
N VAL A 67 2.01 -8.47 4.83
CA VAL A 67 2.19 -7.58 3.67
C VAL A 67 1.30 -6.34 3.78
N THR A 68 -0.01 -6.53 3.89
CA THR A 68 -0.96 -5.41 3.98
C THR A 68 -0.88 -4.64 5.30
N ARG A 69 -0.52 -5.31 6.40
CA ARG A 69 -0.35 -4.70 7.73
C ARG A 69 0.82 -3.71 7.71
N ASN A 70 1.96 -4.15 7.19
CA ASN A 70 3.16 -3.31 7.05
C ASN A 70 2.94 -2.15 6.07
N MET A 71 2.27 -2.36 4.93
CA MET A 71 1.96 -1.25 4.01
C MET A 71 1.09 -0.17 4.65
N ALA A 72 0.06 -0.57 5.41
CA ALA A 72 -0.82 0.36 6.10
C ALA A 72 -0.08 1.11 7.22
N GLU A 73 0.72 0.40 8.01
CA GLU A 73 1.51 0.98 9.09
C GLU A 73 2.56 1.95 8.56
N GLY A 74 3.32 1.55 7.52
CA GLY A 74 4.31 2.39 6.87
C GLY A 74 3.73 3.68 6.31
N TYR A 75 2.57 3.60 5.67
CA TYR A 75 1.88 4.79 5.15
C TYR A 75 1.48 5.77 6.26
N GLY A 76 1.20 5.28 7.47
CA GLY A 76 0.87 6.11 8.64
C GLY A 76 2.09 6.73 9.35
N ARG A 77 3.32 6.41 8.94
CA ARG A 77 4.54 6.95 9.57
C ARG A 77 4.84 8.38 9.09
N TYR A 78 5.46 9.17 9.97
CA TYR A 78 5.82 10.56 9.69
C TYR A 78 7.12 10.71 8.89
N THR A 79 8.10 9.83 9.13
CA THR A 79 9.42 9.95 8.51
C THR A 79 9.51 9.10 7.25
N PHE A 80 10.25 9.60 6.26
CA PHE A 80 10.55 8.84 5.04
C PHE A 80 11.22 7.50 5.35
N SER A 81 12.19 7.50 6.28
CA SER A 81 12.95 6.30 6.65
C SER A 81 12.04 5.23 7.23
N ASP A 82 11.14 5.59 8.13
CA ASP A 82 10.18 4.65 8.72
C ASP A 82 9.22 4.11 7.66
N THR A 83 8.57 4.99 6.89
CA THR A 83 7.66 4.57 5.81
C THR A 83 8.35 3.59 4.88
N ARG A 84 9.54 3.94 4.38
CA ARG A 84 10.32 3.08 3.48
C ARG A 84 10.63 1.72 4.11
N ASN A 85 11.05 1.69 5.38
CA ASN A 85 11.39 0.45 6.08
C ASN A 85 10.18 -0.51 6.17
N PHE A 86 8.99 0.01 6.47
CA PHE A 86 7.77 -0.80 6.48
C PHE A 86 7.43 -1.39 5.11
N PHE A 87 7.63 -0.65 4.01
CA PHE A 87 7.43 -1.21 2.67
C PHE A 87 8.49 -2.25 2.29
N ILE A 88 9.71 -2.15 2.82
CA ILE A 88 10.75 -3.20 2.68
C ILE A 88 10.34 -4.46 3.43
N ILE A 89 9.84 -4.34 4.66
CA ILE A 89 9.32 -5.47 5.44
C ILE A 89 8.14 -6.11 4.70
N ALA A 90 7.20 -5.30 4.19
CA ALA A 90 6.08 -5.81 3.39
C ALA A 90 6.56 -6.61 2.16
N ARG A 91 7.62 -6.15 1.49
CA ARG A 91 8.23 -6.86 0.35
C ARG A 91 8.82 -8.20 0.78
N GLY A 92 9.45 -8.29 1.95
CA GLY A 92 9.92 -9.55 2.53
C GLY A 92 8.79 -10.52 2.89
N SER A 93 7.69 -10.03 3.45
CA SER A 93 6.53 -10.89 3.73
C SER A 93 5.84 -11.43 2.46
N VAL A 94 6.00 -10.76 1.31
CA VAL A 94 5.54 -11.31 0.02
C VAL A 94 6.38 -12.53 -0.38
N THR A 95 7.70 -12.47 -0.19
CA THR A 95 8.58 -13.62 -0.49
C THR A 95 8.35 -14.77 0.47
N GLU A 96 8.10 -14.51 1.76
CA GLU A 96 7.69 -15.55 2.71
C GLU A 96 6.35 -16.20 2.31
N THR A 97 5.39 -15.40 1.83
CA THR A 97 4.10 -15.93 1.35
C THR A 97 4.29 -16.83 0.13
N MET A 98 5.17 -16.45 -0.80
CA MET A 98 5.52 -17.26 -1.97
C MET A 98 6.16 -18.59 -1.55
N GLU A 99 7.10 -18.56 -0.61
CA GLU A 99 7.74 -19.76 -0.08
C GLU A 99 6.72 -20.71 0.57
N HIS A 100 5.83 -20.20 1.41
CA HIS A 100 4.79 -21.02 2.03
C HIS A 100 3.79 -21.61 1.01
N LEU A 101 3.54 -20.94 -0.12
CA LEU A 101 2.75 -21.51 -1.22
C LEU A 101 3.46 -22.67 -1.90
N ALA A 102 4.79 -22.58 -2.06
CA ALA A 102 5.63 -23.65 -2.60
C ALA A 102 5.70 -24.83 -1.63
N THR A 103 5.90 -24.59 -0.33
CA THR A 103 5.84 -25.64 0.71
C THR A 103 4.49 -26.35 0.69
N ALA A 104 3.38 -25.61 0.55
CA ALA A 104 2.05 -26.21 0.44
C ALA A 104 1.92 -27.11 -0.79
N PHE A 105 2.64 -26.82 -1.87
CA PHE A 105 2.64 -27.64 -3.08
C PHE A 105 3.46 -28.90 -2.91
N ASP A 106 4.66 -28.80 -2.34
CA ASP A 106 5.53 -29.93 -2.03
C ASP A 106 4.82 -30.92 -1.08
N GLU A 107 3.99 -30.42 -0.17
CA GLU A 107 3.18 -31.20 0.76
C GLU A 107 1.81 -31.65 0.17
N ASN A 108 1.54 -31.39 -1.11
CA ASN A 108 0.32 -31.75 -1.83
C ASN A 108 -0.98 -31.13 -1.25
N TYR A 109 -0.90 -29.90 -0.74
CA TYR A 109 -2.05 -29.17 -0.16
C TYR A 109 -2.73 -28.22 -1.15
N ASN A 110 -2.04 -27.82 -2.22
CA ASN A 110 -2.59 -27.06 -3.33
C ASN A 110 -2.20 -27.70 -4.67
N THR A 111 -2.90 -27.31 -5.73
CA THR A 111 -2.61 -27.78 -7.09
C THR A 111 -1.53 -26.92 -7.76
N GLU A 112 -0.95 -27.40 -8.86
CA GLU A 112 -0.01 -26.62 -9.68
C GLU A 112 -0.64 -25.31 -10.21
N GLU A 113 -1.92 -25.35 -10.57
CA GLU A 113 -2.68 -24.16 -11.01
C GLU A 113 -2.81 -23.13 -9.88
N GLU A 114 -3.07 -23.60 -8.66
CA GLU A 114 -3.19 -22.75 -7.47
C GLU A 114 -1.83 -22.15 -7.08
N LEU A 115 -0.75 -22.94 -7.14
CA LEU A 115 0.61 -22.45 -6.95
C LEU A 115 0.94 -21.36 -7.97
N THR A 116 0.77 -21.65 -9.26
CA THR A 116 1.04 -20.71 -10.36
C THR A 116 0.25 -19.41 -10.21
N THR A 117 -1.02 -19.51 -9.80
CA THR A 117 -1.87 -18.34 -9.54
C THR A 117 -1.36 -17.53 -8.35
N GLY A 118 -0.96 -18.19 -7.27
CA GLY A 118 -0.38 -17.57 -6.08
C GLY A 118 0.94 -16.87 -6.37
N GLU A 119 1.84 -17.51 -7.12
CA GLU A 119 3.14 -16.96 -7.53
C GLU A 119 2.97 -15.70 -8.37
N ARG A 120 2.10 -15.73 -9.39
CA ARG A 120 1.81 -14.53 -10.21
C ARG A 120 1.31 -13.36 -9.38
N LYS A 121 0.45 -13.62 -8.39
CA LYS A 121 -0.02 -12.59 -7.45
C LYS A 121 1.13 -12.07 -6.60
N CYS A 122 1.96 -12.95 -6.02
CA CYS A 122 3.12 -12.55 -5.23
C CYS A 122 4.11 -11.71 -6.05
N GLU A 123 4.44 -12.12 -7.27
CA GLU A 123 5.31 -11.35 -8.17
C GLU A 123 4.77 -9.96 -8.47
N LEU A 124 3.47 -9.85 -8.76
CA LEU A 124 2.84 -8.56 -9.03
C LEU A 124 2.94 -7.64 -7.81
N VAL A 125 2.62 -8.16 -6.62
CA VAL A 125 2.72 -7.40 -5.38
C VAL A 125 4.17 -7.00 -5.11
N PHE A 126 5.14 -7.90 -5.32
CA PHE A 126 6.56 -7.62 -5.16
C PHE A 126 7.01 -6.47 -6.08
N LYS A 127 6.67 -6.56 -7.39
CA LYS A 127 7.00 -5.54 -8.40
C LYS A 127 6.39 -4.18 -8.05
N LEU A 128 5.11 -4.15 -7.67
CA LEU A 128 4.43 -2.91 -7.28
C LEU A 128 4.99 -2.30 -5.99
N THR A 129 5.31 -3.14 -5.00
CA THR A 129 5.92 -2.70 -3.74
C THR A 129 7.30 -2.11 -3.99
N ASN A 130 8.11 -2.78 -4.83
CA ASN A 130 9.41 -2.28 -5.23
C ASN A 130 9.32 -0.94 -5.99
N GLY A 131 8.37 -0.81 -6.91
CA GLY A 131 8.10 0.45 -7.60
C GLY A 131 7.70 1.57 -6.65
N TYR A 132 6.91 1.27 -5.60
CA TYR A 132 6.56 2.26 -4.59
C TYR A 132 7.77 2.68 -3.73
N ILE A 133 8.63 1.73 -3.34
CA ILE A 133 9.89 2.05 -2.63
C ILE A 133 10.76 2.99 -3.48
N ALA A 134 10.94 2.68 -4.77
CA ALA A 134 11.70 3.52 -5.68
C ALA A 134 11.11 4.93 -5.82
N TYR A 135 9.77 5.03 -5.87
CA TYR A 135 9.07 6.32 -5.86
C TYR A 135 9.32 7.12 -4.57
N LEU A 136 9.27 6.47 -3.41
CA LEU A 136 9.58 7.11 -2.13
C LEU A 136 11.01 7.66 -2.14
N ASP A 137 11.98 6.85 -2.57
CA ASP A 137 13.40 7.21 -2.63
C ASP A 137 13.61 8.44 -3.52
N LYS A 138 13.02 8.43 -4.72
CA LYS A 138 13.11 9.56 -5.64
C LYS A 138 12.46 10.82 -5.08
N SER A 139 11.31 10.68 -4.43
CA SER A 139 10.58 11.80 -3.83
C SER A 139 11.36 12.43 -2.68
N HIS A 140 12.07 11.62 -1.89
CA HIS A 140 12.91 12.11 -0.80
C HIS A 140 14.14 12.87 -1.33
N GLU A 141 14.82 12.33 -2.34
CA GLU A 141 15.95 12.98 -3.01
C GLU A 141 15.57 14.38 -3.53
N ILE A 142 14.44 14.49 -4.23
CA ILE A 142 13.94 15.78 -4.77
C ILE A 142 13.70 16.79 -3.65
N LYS A 143 13.12 16.37 -2.52
CA LYS A 143 12.90 17.25 -1.36
C LYS A 143 14.21 17.75 -0.77
N LEU A 144 15.22 16.88 -0.63
CA LEU A 144 16.54 17.27 -0.14
C LEU A 144 17.20 18.31 -1.06
N LEU A 145 17.18 18.10 -2.38
CA LEU A 145 17.72 19.06 -3.36
C LEU A 145 16.99 20.40 -3.32
N ALA A 146 15.66 20.40 -3.12
CA ALA A 146 14.88 21.62 -3.00
C ALA A 146 15.22 22.43 -1.74
N SER A 147 15.52 21.75 -0.62
CA SER A 147 15.91 22.38 0.65
C SER A 147 17.34 22.96 0.65
N GLN A 148 18.18 22.61 -0.33
CA GLN A 148 19.58 23.04 -0.43
C GLN A 148 19.81 24.26 -1.35
N LYS A 149 18.77 24.81 -2.00
CA LYS A 149 18.96 26.02 -2.84
C LYS A 149 19.36 27.23 -1.97
N PRO A 150 20.49 27.92 -2.27
CA PRO A 150 20.94 29.05 -1.48
C PRO A 150 19.99 30.24 -1.63
N ASN A 151 19.80 30.97 -0.53
CA ASN A 151 19.27 32.34 -0.52
C ASN A 151 20.17 33.18 -1.43
N SER A 152 19.75 33.45 -2.66
CA SER A 152 20.42 34.40 -3.54
C SER A 152 20.22 35.79 -2.94
N LYS A 153 21.10 36.19 -2.01
CA LYS A 153 21.36 37.61 -1.78
C LYS A 153 21.94 38.13 -3.10
N THR A 154 21.12 38.83 -3.87
CA THR A 154 21.64 39.71 -4.92
C THR A 154 22.65 40.66 -4.27
N PRO A 155 23.87 40.80 -4.82
CA PRO A 155 24.77 41.85 -4.36
C PRO A 155 24.06 43.18 -4.61
N ASN A 156 23.99 44.02 -3.58
CA ASN A 156 23.55 45.40 -3.73
C ASN A 156 24.53 46.08 -4.70
N PRO A 157 24.09 46.63 -5.84
CA PRO A 157 24.99 47.27 -6.81
C PRO A 157 25.63 48.57 -6.30
N ASN A 158 25.39 48.98 -5.06
CA ASN A 158 25.90 50.24 -4.47
C ASN A 158 26.80 50.04 -3.23
N SER A 159 27.69 49.03 -3.20
CA SER A 159 28.75 48.92 -2.19
C SER A 159 30.14 49.11 -2.80
#